data_AF-A0A421JSY3-F1
#
_entry.id   AF-A0A421JSY3-F1
#
_cell.length_a   1.000
_cell.length_b   1.000
_cell.length_c   1.000
_cell.angle_alpha   90.00
_cell.angle_beta   90.00
_cell.angle_gamma   90.00
#
_symmetry.space_group_name_H-M   'P 1'
#
loop_
_entity.id
_entity.type
_entity.pdbx_description
1 polymer ?
#
loop_
_entity_poly.entity_id
_entity_poly.type
_entity_poly.pdbx_seq_one_letter_code
_entity_poly.pdbx_strand_id
1 'polypeptide(L)'
;MGKSFYEKEQEKIKALIKVPLLELVLQFLPHLQPSPRERDDTWEVVAIQLGQQQFTGALDDKKSIEELDSMPELNGFYIREVYEELYDTFRKSIQFRNAVEAPPMPIDGRTTVDSLHARAFLFNPKDRPEALLYTLYQMRHLDIEIMANVSRENLETSIRNHLKQQQLSDDVDHIPPTRELVQQYKKSAELKRNEILKQEINKKDKRLEQLTQENKRLLELNHDLLSQGGQGFPT
;
A
#
# COMPACT_ATOMS: atom_id res chain seq x y z
N MET A 1 6.89 -33.58 0.75
CA MET A 1 5.44 -33.51 0.48
C MET A 1 5.28 -33.08 -0.97
N GLY A 2 4.52 -33.80 -1.79
CA GLY A 2 4.36 -33.47 -3.21
C GLY A 2 3.49 -32.23 -3.38
N LYS A 3 3.86 -31.33 -4.32
CA LYS A 3 3.05 -30.16 -4.69
C LYS A 3 1.63 -30.59 -5.05
N SER A 4 0.63 -29.88 -4.52
CA SER A 4 -0.78 -30.15 -4.81
C SER A 4 -1.06 -29.95 -6.30
N PHE A 5 -2.07 -30.64 -6.85
CA PHE A 5 -2.52 -30.44 -8.24
C PHE A 5 -2.85 -28.96 -8.50
N TYR A 6 -3.50 -28.30 -7.53
CA TYR A 6 -3.80 -26.87 -7.58
C TYR A 6 -2.57 -25.98 -7.70
N GLU A 7 -1.51 -26.31 -6.96
CA GLU A 7 -0.27 -25.53 -6.93
C GLU A 7 0.49 -25.65 -8.26
N LYS A 8 0.46 -26.84 -8.87
CA LYS A 8 1.00 -27.05 -10.22
C LYS A 8 0.21 -26.29 -11.29
N GLU A 9 -1.11 -26.24 -11.16
CA GLU A 9 -1.96 -25.51 -12.10
C GLU A 9 -1.74 -23.99 -11.99
N GLN A 10 -1.59 -23.47 -10.76
CA GLN A 10 -1.21 -22.08 -10.53
C GLN A 10 0.18 -21.74 -11.07
N GLU A 11 1.17 -22.62 -10.90
CA GLU A 11 2.51 -22.41 -11.48
C GLU A 11 2.48 -22.35 -13.01
N LYS A 12 1.66 -23.18 -13.67
CA LYS A 12 1.49 -23.12 -15.13
C LYS A 12 0.85 -21.79 -15.56
N ILE A 13 -0.21 -21.37 -14.88
CA ILE A 13 -0.88 -20.09 -15.18
C ILE A 13 0.12 -18.94 -14.98
N LYS A 14 0.82 -18.89 -13.83
CA LYS A 14 1.86 -17.89 -13.56
C LYS A 14 2.93 -17.86 -14.65
N ALA A 15 3.38 -19.02 -15.14
CA ALA A 15 4.38 -19.10 -16.20
C ALA A 15 3.85 -18.57 -17.55
N LEU A 16 2.61 -18.89 -17.91
CA LEU A 16 1.95 -18.41 -19.13
C LEU A 16 1.74 -16.90 -19.11
N ILE A 17 1.31 -16.35 -17.97
CA ILE A 17 0.94 -14.94 -17.86
C ILE A 17 2.15 -14.02 -17.64
N LYS A 18 3.30 -14.58 -17.23
CA LYS A 18 4.45 -13.81 -16.75
C LYS A 18 4.93 -12.73 -17.73
N VAL A 19 5.16 -13.07 -18.99
CA VAL A 19 5.68 -12.12 -19.98
C VAL A 19 4.62 -11.09 -20.37
N PRO A 20 3.41 -11.49 -20.81
CA PRO A 20 2.36 -10.54 -21.16
C PRO A 20 2.01 -9.59 -20.01
N LEU A 21 1.98 -10.10 -18.77
CA LEU A 21 1.76 -9.29 -17.59
C LEU A 21 2.82 -8.20 -17.43
N LEU A 22 4.11 -8.56 -17.51
CA LEU A 22 5.18 -7.58 -17.33
C LEU A 22 5.18 -6.51 -18.42
N GLU A 23 4.78 -6.86 -19.64
CA GLU A 23 4.64 -5.90 -20.76
C GLU A 23 3.48 -4.94 -20.53
N LEU A 24 2.32 -5.43 -20.11
CA LEU A 24 1.18 -4.60 -19.77
C LEU A 24 1.49 -3.70 -18.56
N VAL A 25 2.19 -4.21 -17.55
CA VAL A 25 2.62 -3.39 -16.40
C VAL A 25 3.61 -2.31 -16.83
N LEU A 26 4.50 -2.60 -17.79
CA LEU A 26 5.40 -1.61 -18.37
C LEU A 26 4.65 -0.55 -19.19
N GLN A 27 3.57 -0.93 -19.86
CA GLN A 27 2.76 -0.04 -20.69
C GLN A 27 1.86 0.88 -19.86
N PHE A 28 1.14 0.33 -18.88
CA PHE A 28 0.15 1.07 -18.09
C PHE A 28 0.69 1.65 -16.79
N LEU A 29 1.85 1.15 -16.33
CA LEU A 29 2.56 1.63 -15.14
C LEU A 29 1.63 1.83 -13.93
N PRO A 30 0.87 0.80 -13.52
CA PRO A 30 -0.12 0.92 -12.44
C PRO A 30 0.50 1.34 -11.10
N HIS A 31 1.80 1.12 -10.89
CA HIS A 31 2.51 1.53 -9.68
C HIS A 31 2.77 3.05 -9.60
N LEU A 32 2.66 3.76 -10.72
CA LEU A 32 2.92 5.21 -10.82
C LEU A 32 1.69 6.07 -10.55
N GLN A 33 0.50 5.47 -10.44
CA GLN A 33 -0.72 6.26 -10.32
C GLN A 33 -0.77 7.00 -8.97
N PRO A 34 -1.10 8.30 -8.97
CA PRO A 34 -0.97 9.15 -7.79
C PRO A 34 -1.96 8.75 -6.69
N SER A 35 -3.21 8.40 -7.06
CA SER A 35 -4.22 7.98 -6.09
C SER A 35 -4.28 6.46 -5.92
N PRO A 36 -4.64 5.93 -4.72
CA PRO A 36 -4.87 4.50 -4.53
C PRO A 36 -5.97 3.94 -5.44
N ARG A 37 -7.03 4.72 -5.71
CA ARG A 37 -8.14 4.30 -6.56
C ARG A 37 -7.71 4.11 -8.01
N GLU A 38 -6.99 5.09 -8.58
CA GLU A 38 -6.47 4.97 -9.94
C GLU A 38 -5.47 3.82 -10.07
N ARG A 39 -4.70 3.51 -9.01
CA ARG A 39 -3.84 2.32 -8.99
C ARG A 39 -4.67 1.05 -9.13
N ASP A 40 -5.70 0.89 -8.30
CA ASP A 40 -6.57 -0.29 -8.32
C ASP A 40 -7.33 -0.42 -9.66
N ASP A 41 -7.84 0.69 -10.18
CA ASP A 41 -8.51 0.73 -11.50
C ASP A 41 -7.53 0.36 -12.64
N THR A 42 -6.29 0.84 -12.59
CA THR A 42 -5.29 0.52 -13.61
C THR A 42 -4.85 -0.94 -13.54
N TRP A 43 -4.79 -1.52 -12.32
CA TRP A 43 -4.57 -2.96 -12.16
C TRP A 43 -5.71 -3.77 -12.77
N GLU A 44 -6.95 -3.30 -12.69
CA GLU A 44 -8.06 -3.97 -13.38
C GLU A 44 -8.01 -3.81 -14.89
N VAL A 45 -7.60 -2.66 -15.41
CA VAL A 45 -7.37 -2.51 -16.86
C VAL A 45 -6.32 -3.50 -17.35
N VAL A 46 -5.21 -3.66 -16.62
CA VAL A 46 -4.18 -4.66 -16.92
C VAL A 46 -4.78 -6.07 -16.91
N ALA A 47 -5.68 -6.36 -15.97
CA ALA A 47 -6.32 -7.66 -15.86
C ALA A 47 -7.24 -8.00 -17.02
N ILE A 48 -8.08 -7.05 -17.39
CA ILE A 48 -8.98 -7.17 -18.52
C ILE A 48 -8.19 -7.37 -19.82
N GLN A 49 -7.12 -6.60 -20.02
CA GLN A 49 -6.29 -6.75 -21.22
C GLN A 49 -5.53 -8.06 -21.27
N LEU A 50 -5.02 -8.53 -20.12
CA LEU A 50 -4.36 -9.82 -20.02
C LEU A 50 -5.32 -10.96 -20.33
N GLY A 51 -6.55 -10.89 -19.80
CA GLY A 51 -7.63 -11.83 -20.12
C GLY A 51 -7.99 -11.83 -21.60
N GLN A 52 -8.12 -10.66 -22.22
CA GLN A 52 -8.39 -10.52 -23.66
C GLN A 52 -7.28 -11.13 -24.52
N GLN A 53 -6.01 -10.85 -24.20
CA GLN A 53 -4.87 -11.42 -24.93
C GLN A 53 -4.83 -12.95 -24.86
N GLN A 54 -5.17 -13.51 -23.71
CA GLN A 54 -5.26 -14.96 -23.54
C GLN A 54 -6.42 -15.58 -24.29
N PHE A 55 -7.58 -14.92 -24.26
CA PHE A 55 -8.75 -15.33 -25.00
C PHE A 55 -8.48 -15.34 -26.51
N THR A 56 -7.85 -14.29 -27.05
CA THR A 56 -7.46 -14.23 -28.47
C THR A 56 -6.44 -15.30 -28.85
N GLY A 57 -5.43 -15.53 -28.00
CA GLY A 57 -4.43 -16.59 -28.26
C GLY A 57 -5.03 -18.00 -28.23
N ALA A 58 -5.99 -18.25 -27.33
CA ALA A 58 -6.68 -19.54 -27.26
C ALA A 58 -7.62 -19.79 -28.46
N LEU A 59 -8.23 -18.73 -29.01
CA LEU A 59 -8.98 -18.76 -30.26
C LEU A 59 -8.10 -19.10 -31.47
N ASP A 60 -6.90 -18.50 -31.55
CA ASP A 60 -5.93 -18.78 -32.62
C ASP A 60 -5.39 -20.21 -32.56
N ASP A 61 -5.24 -20.76 -31.35
CA ASP A 61 -4.84 -22.16 -31.10
C ASP A 61 -5.97 -23.18 -31.35
N LYS A 62 -7.15 -22.74 -31.81
CA LYS A 62 -8.35 -23.57 -32.04
C LYS A 62 -8.77 -24.40 -30.83
N LYS A 63 -8.60 -23.87 -29.62
CA LYS A 63 -9.14 -24.52 -28.41
C LYS A 63 -10.67 -24.51 -28.43
N SER A 64 -11.27 -25.52 -27.82
CA SER A 64 -12.72 -25.66 -27.76
C SER A 64 -13.34 -24.51 -26.94
N ILE A 65 -14.57 -24.11 -27.27
CA ILE A 65 -15.29 -23.03 -26.57
C ILE A 65 -15.46 -23.36 -25.07
N GLU A 66 -15.54 -24.64 -24.72
CA GLU A 66 -15.60 -25.13 -23.32
C GLU A 66 -14.26 -24.95 -22.56
N GLU A 67 -13.11 -25.01 -23.26
CA GLU A 67 -11.79 -24.68 -22.69
C GLU A 67 -11.59 -23.16 -22.53
N LEU A 68 -12.28 -22.35 -23.32
CA LEU A 68 -12.29 -20.88 -23.21
C LEU A 68 -13.15 -20.41 -22.02
N ASP A 69 -14.33 -21.01 -21.81
CA ASP A 69 -15.21 -20.71 -20.67
C ASP A 69 -14.64 -21.17 -19.32
N SER A 70 -13.66 -22.07 -19.32
CA SER A 70 -12.95 -22.52 -18.13
C SER A 70 -11.67 -21.72 -17.83
N MET A 71 -11.35 -20.69 -18.64
CA MET A 71 -10.26 -19.79 -18.31
C MET A 71 -10.59 -19.01 -17.02
N PRO A 72 -9.68 -19.01 -16.04
CA PRO A 72 -9.91 -18.28 -14.80
C PRO A 72 -10.02 -16.79 -15.10
N GLU A 73 -11.09 -16.15 -14.62
CA GLU A 73 -11.22 -14.70 -14.66
C GLU A 73 -10.07 -14.08 -13.85
N LEU A 74 -9.20 -13.37 -14.56
CA LEU A 74 -8.07 -12.70 -13.93
C LEU A 74 -8.58 -11.37 -13.37
N ASN A 75 -8.52 -11.22 -12.05
CA ASN A 75 -8.82 -9.98 -11.35
C ASN A 75 -7.52 -9.17 -11.13
N GLY A 76 -7.63 -7.84 -11.15
CA GLY A 76 -6.55 -6.89 -10.91
C GLY A 76 -5.82 -7.10 -9.59
N PHE A 77 -6.54 -7.48 -8.52
CA PHE A 77 -5.94 -7.86 -7.25
C PHE A 77 -5.03 -9.08 -7.38
N TYR A 78 -5.52 -10.16 -8.01
CA TYR A 78 -4.74 -11.38 -8.20
C TYR A 78 -3.50 -11.14 -9.05
N ILE A 79 -3.65 -10.41 -10.15
CA ILE A 79 -2.53 -10.07 -11.03
C ILE A 79 -1.50 -9.20 -10.32
N ARG A 80 -1.96 -8.25 -9.52
CA ARG A 80 -1.09 -7.41 -8.70
C ARG A 80 -0.26 -8.27 -7.75
N GLU A 81 -0.87 -9.24 -7.05
CA GLU A 81 -0.12 -10.16 -6.18
C GLU A 81 0.94 -10.96 -6.96
N VAL A 82 0.58 -11.47 -8.14
CA VAL A 82 1.54 -12.20 -9.00
C VAL A 82 2.69 -11.29 -9.42
N TYR A 83 2.40 -10.05 -9.81
CA TYR A 83 3.43 -9.07 -10.13
C TYR A 83 4.34 -8.77 -8.94
N GLU A 84 3.76 -8.48 -7.78
CA GLU A 84 4.50 -8.15 -6.55
C GLU A 84 5.43 -9.31 -6.15
N GLU A 85 4.97 -10.55 -6.23
CA GLU A 85 5.79 -11.75 -5.97
C GLU A 85 6.97 -11.88 -6.95
N LEU A 86 6.73 -11.69 -8.26
CA LEU A 86 7.77 -11.73 -9.29
C LEU A 86 8.81 -10.64 -9.07
N TYR A 87 8.33 -9.43 -8.79
CA TYR A 87 9.16 -8.24 -8.62
C TYR A 87 9.99 -8.29 -7.34
N ASP A 88 9.43 -8.72 -6.22
CA ASP A 88 10.16 -8.84 -4.95
C ASP A 88 11.24 -9.93 -5.02
N THR A 89 10.94 -11.05 -5.69
CA THR A 89 11.92 -12.12 -5.95
C THR A 89 13.10 -11.58 -6.76
N PHE A 90 12.81 -10.85 -7.83
CA PHE A 90 13.81 -10.20 -8.67
C PHE A 90 14.64 -9.16 -7.90
N ARG A 91 13.99 -8.30 -7.13
CA ARG A 91 14.63 -7.25 -6.33
C ARG A 91 15.64 -7.85 -5.34
N LYS A 92 15.25 -8.91 -4.62
CA LYS A 92 16.14 -9.63 -3.70
C LYS A 92 17.34 -10.21 -4.45
N SER A 93 17.12 -10.78 -5.63
CA SER A 93 18.20 -11.32 -6.47
C SER A 93 19.18 -10.23 -6.91
N ILE A 94 18.70 -9.08 -7.39
CA ILE A 94 19.57 -7.95 -7.79
C ILE A 94 20.34 -7.39 -6.60
N GLN A 95 19.69 -7.18 -5.45
CA GLN A 95 20.37 -6.69 -4.25
C GLN A 95 21.49 -7.62 -3.82
N PHE A 96 21.25 -8.93 -3.90
CA PHE A 96 22.27 -9.94 -3.60
C PHE A 96 23.42 -9.91 -4.62
N ARG A 97 23.13 -9.91 -5.94
CA ARG A 97 24.17 -9.81 -6.99
C ARG A 97 25.03 -8.55 -6.81
N ASN A 98 24.40 -7.41 -6.58
CA ASN A 98 25.10 -6.14 -6.36
C ASN A 98 25.96 -6.14 -5.09
N ALA A 99 25.61 -6.93 -4.07
CA ALA A 99 26.40 -7.08 -2.86
C ALA A 99 27.60 -8.03 -3.04
N VAL A 100 27.46 -9.06 -3.87
CA VAL A 100 28.50 -10.07 -4.13
C VAL A 100 29.51 -9.59 -5.18
N GLU A 101 29.04 -8.92 -6.23
CA GLU A 101 29.87 -8.37 -7.32
C GLU A 101 30.40 -6.97 -7.00
N ALA A 102 30.15 -6.49 -5.79
CA ALA A 102 30.68 -5.25 -5.26
C ALA A 102 32.22 -5.27 -5.33
N PRO A 103 32.86 -4.37 -6.12
CA PRO A 103 34.29 -4.14 -5.94
C PRO A 103 34.53 -3.69 -4.49
N PRO A 104 35.69 -4.03 -3.89
CA PRO A 104 36.02 -3.61 -2.54
C PRO A 104 35.87 -2.09 -2.44
N MET A 105 35.07 -1.64 -1.47
CA MET A 105 34.88 -0.21 -1.21
C MET A 105 36.25 0.45 -1.02
N PRO A 106 36.49 1.63 -1.60
CA PRO A 106 37.70 2.39 -1.30
C PRO A 106 37.76 2.62 0.21
N ILE A 107 38.93 2.38 0.79
CA ILE A 107 39.20 2.43 2.24
C ILE A 107 38.84 3.81 2.84
N ASP A 108 38.75 4.85 2.01
CA ASP A 108 38.55 6.24 2.41
C ASP A 108 37.08 6.67 2.62
N GLY A 109 36.12 5.73 2.60
CA GLY A 109 34.73 5.98 3.03
C GLY A 109 33.92 6.95 2.15
N ARG A 110 34.48 7.46 1.05
CA ARG A 110 33.76 8.30 0.09
C ARG A 110 33.04 7.43 -0.94
N THR A 111 31.81 7.05 -0.62
CA THR A 111 30.86 6.55 -1.62
C THR A 111 30.33 7.74 -2.41
N THR A 112 30.87 7.97 -3.62
CA THR A 112 30.29 8.95 -4.54
C THR A 112 28.98 8.40 -5.10
N VAL A 113 28.02 9.28 -5.37
CA VAL A 113 26.74 8.94 -6.01
C VAL A 113 26.96 8.22 -7.36
N ASP A 114 28.08 8.53 -8.03
CA ASP A 114 28.54 7.87 -9.26
C ASP A 114 28.79 6.37 -9.08
N SER A 115 29.20 5.90 -7.91
CA SER A 115 29.44 4.47 -7.62
C SER A 115 28.14 3.64 -7.61
N LEU A 116 27.04 4.22 -7.12
CA LEU A 116 25.72 3.59 -7.12
C LEU A 116 25.10 3.55 -8.51
N HIS A 117 25.28 4.61 -9.31
CA HIS A 117 24.87 4.61 -10.71
C HIS A 117 25.71 3.66 -11.57
N ALA A 118 27.03 3.59 -11.36
CA ALA A 118 27.91 2.63 -12.04
C ALA A 118 27.51 1.17 -11.82
N ARG A 119 26.96 0.82 -10.64
CA ARG A 119 26.44 -0.53 -10.35
C ARG A 119 25.20 -0.91 -11.16
N ALA A 120 24.36 0.05 -11.55
CA ALA A 120 23.21 -0.21 -12.41
C ALA A 120 23.62 -0.57 -13.85
N PHE A 121 24.79 -0.12 -14.32
CA PHE A 121 25.24 -0.41 -15.69
C PHE A 121 25.82 -1.82 -15.89
N LEU A 122 26.01 -2.61 -14.82
CA LEU A 122 26.56 -3.96 -14.90
C LEU A 122 25.50 -5.06 -15.00
N PHE A 123 24.20 -4.71 -14.95
CA PHE A 123 23.15 -5.71 -15.02
C PHE A 123 22.98 -6.23 -16.46
N ASN A 124 23.30 -7.51 -16.67
CA ASN A 124 23.05 -8.21 -17.93
C ASN A 124 21.87 -9.18 -17.76
N PRO A 125 20.68 -8.89 -18.30
CA PRO A 125 19.52 -9.76 -18.17
C PRO A 125 19.76 -11.07 -18.93
N LYS A 126 19.44 -12.21 -18.29
CA LYS A 126 19.58 -13.53 -18.91
C LYS A 126 18.42 -13.83 -19.85
N ASP A 127 17.22 -13.37 -19.49
CA ASP A 127 15.98 -13.64 -20.23
C ASP A 127 15.11 -12.38 -20.37
N ARG A 128 14.17 -12.39 -21.34
CA ARG A 128 13.19 -11.30 -21.58
C ARG A 128 12.41 -10.87 -20.32
N PRO A 129 11.88 -11.76 -19.48
CA PRO A 129 11.19 -11.35 -18.25
C PRO A 129 12.13 -10.61 -17.28
N GLU A 130 13.40 -10.99 -17.21
CA GLU A 130 14.39 -10.36 -16.34
C GLU A 130 14.74 -8.95 -16.85
N ALA A 131 14.80 -8.75 -18.17
CA ALA A 131 14.96 -7.43 -18.78
C ALA A 131 13.77 -6.49 -18.51
N LEU A 132 12.54 -7.00 -18.61
CA LEU A 132 11.33 -6.23 -18.31
C LEU A 132 11.29 -5.82 -16.83
N LEU A 133 11.56 -6.76 -15.93
CA LEU A 133 11.64 -6.49 -14.48
C LEU A 133 12.74 -5.49 -14.15
N TYR A 134 13.88 -5.55 -14.84
CA TYR A 134 14.96 -4.58 -14.65
C TYR A 134 14.55 -3.16 -15.09
N THR A 135 13.84 -3.05 -16.20
CA THR A 135 13.31 -1.76 -16.68
C THR A 135 12.32 -1.18 -15.68
N LEU A 136 11.39 -2.00 -15.18
CA LEU A 136 10.45 -1.62 -14.11
C LEU A 136 11.19 -1.20 -12.83
N TYR A 137 12.28 -1.89 -12.50
CA TYR A 137 13.11 -1.56 -11.36
C TYR A 137 13.81 -0.20 -11.48
N GLN A 138 14.33 0.13 -12.66
CA GLN A 138 14.90 1.45 -12.92
C GLN A 138 13.85 2.54 -12.85
N MET A 139 12.65 2.29 -13.38
CA MET A 139 11.59 3.29 -13.40
C MET A 139 11.09 3.67 -12.02
N ARG A 140 11.08 2.76 -11.04
CA ARG A 140 10.65 3.07 -9.67
C ARG A 140 11.40 4.25 -9.02
N HIS A 141 12.64 4.49 -9.44
CA HIS A 141 13.40 5.65 -8.98
C HIS A 141 12.87 6.97 -9.57
N LEU A 142 12.32 6.94 -10.78
CA LEU A 142 11.63 8.07 -11.40
C LEU A 142 10.39 8.46 -10.59
N ASP A 143 9.67 7.52 -9.98
CA ASP A 143 8.49 7.80 -9.14
C ASP A 143 8.86 8.71 -7.98
N ILE A 144 9.97 8.38 -7.32
CA ILE A 144 10.50 9.12 -6.18
C ILE A 144 10.94 10.51 -6.63
N GLU A 145 11.57 10.61 -7.80
CA GLU A 145 12.00 11.87 -8.40
C GLU A 145 10.80 12.76 -8.78
N ILE A 146 9.79 12.20 -9.45
CA ILE A 146 8.55 12.90 -9.81
C ILE A 146 7.83 13.37 -8.55
N MET A 147 7.66 12.51 -7.54
CA MET A 147 7.03 12.91 -6.27
C MET A 147 7.83 14.00 -5.55
N ALA A 148 9.17 13.93 -5.58
CA ALA A 148 10.02 14.97 -5.00
C ALA A 148 9.87 16.30 -5.74
N ASN A 149 9.80 16.26 -7.08
CA ASN A 149 9.58 17.45 -7.91
C ASN A 149 8.21 18.08 -7.65
N VAL A 150 7.13 17.28 -7.61
CA VAL A 150 5.78 17.76 -7.27
C VAL A 150 5.74 18.33 -5.85
N SER A 151 6.40 17.69 -4.88
CA SER A 151 6.48 18.19 -3.50
C SER A 151 7.23 19.52 -3.42
N ARG A 152 8.33 19.66 -4.18
CA ARG A 152 9.08 20.91 -4.30
C ARG A 152 8.22 22.01 -4.92
N GLU A 153 7.48 21.72 -5.97
CA GLU A 153 6.58 22.67 -6.63
C GLU A 153 5.44 23.11 -5.71
N ASN A 154 4.84 22.18 -4.96
CA ASN A 154 3.81 22.48 -3.96
C ASN A 154 4.36 23.38 -2.84
N LEU A 155 5.58 23.10 -2.37
CA LEU A 155 6.25 23.93 -1.36
C LEU A 155 6.53 25.33 -1.91
N GLU A 156 7.06 25.42 -3.12
CA GLU A 156 7.34 26.70 -3.78
C GLU A 156 6.05 27.51 -3.97
N THR A 157 4.98 26.87 -4.39
CA THR A 157 3.65 27.49 -4.54
C THR A 157 3.14 28.00 -3.20
N SER A 158 3.28 27.22 -2.13
CA SER A 158 2.92 27.63 -0.78
C SER A 158 3.71 28.85 -0.30
N ILE A 159 5.04 28.85 -0.51
CA ILE A 159 5.91 29.98 -0.17
C ILE A 159 5.56 31.22 -1.00
N ARG A 160 5.36 31.07 -2.31
CA ARG A 160 4.94 32.17 -3.20
C ARG A 160 3.60 32.75 -2.76
N ASN A 161 2.65 31.93 -2.37
CA ASN A 161 1.35 32.38 -1.86
C ASN A 161 1.50 33.11 -0.52
N HIS A 162 2.36 32.62 0.38
CA HIS A 162 2.64 33.28 1.65
C HIS A 162 3.30 34.65 1.46
N LEU A 163 4.29 34.75 0.56
CA LEU A 163 4.94 36.01 0.22
C LEU A 163 3.98 37.00 -0.46
N LYS A 164 3.11 36.52 -1.35
CA LYS A 164 2.05 37.35 -1.95
C LYS A 164 1.05 37.84 -0.91
N GLN A 165 0.66 37.00 0.05
CA GLN A 165 -0.20 37.41 1.16
C GLN A 165 0.48 38.46 2.04
N GLN A 166 1.78 38.31 2.33
CA GLN A 166 2.55 39.32 3.07
C GLN A 166 2.71 40.63 2.29
N GLN A 167 2.82 40.58 0.96
CA GLN A 167 2.91 41.78 0.11
C GLN A 167 1.55 42.48 -0.09
N LEU A 168 0.43 41.78 0.05
CA LEU A 168 -0.93 42.36 -0.02
C LEU A 168 -1.40 42.91 1.34
N SER A 169 -0.73 42.54 2.43
CA SER A 169 -0.92 43.10 3.78
C SER A 169 0.12 44.20 4.03
N ASP A 170 -0.07 45.36 3.40
CA ASP A 170 0.72 46.57 3.67
C ASP A 170 0.31 47.26 5.00
N ASP A 171 -0.55 46.62 5.80
CA ASP A 171 -0.71 46.93 7.23
C ASP A 171 0.38 46.19 8.02
N VAL A 172 1.46 46.92 8.30
CA VAL A 172 2.71 46.47 8.93
C VAL A 172 2.57 46.00 10.38
N ASP A 173 1.38 45.99 10.97
CA ASP A 173 1.21 45.57 12.37
C ASP A 173 0.35 44.31 12.51
N HIS A 174 1.00 43.22 12.95
CA HIS A 174 0.47 41.93 13.41
C HIS A 174 0.58 40.73 12.45
N ILE A 175 1.79 40.48 11.93
CA ILE A 175 2.21 39.07 11.77
C ILE A 175 2.67 38.62 13.16
N PRO A 176 1.89 37.79 13.90
CA PRO A 176 2.36 37.26 15.18
C PRO A 176 3.66 36.51 14.90
N PRO A 177 4.78 36.83 15.59
CA PRO A 177 6.07 36.20 15.34
C PRO A 177 5.89 34.69 15.32
N THR A 178 6.59 33.97 14.46
CA THR A 178 6.43 32.51 14.20
C THR A 178 6.25 31.67 15.48
N ARG A 179 6.82 32.14 16.60
CA ARG A 179 6.63 31.62 17.96
C ARG A 179 5.18 31.65 18.48
N GLU A 180 4.45 32.74 18.28
CA GLU A 180 3.03 32.90 18.66
C GLU A 180 2.12 32.01 17.79
N LEU A 181 2.38 31.93 16.48
CA LEU A 181 1.67 31.01 15.60
C LEU A 181 1.89 29.54 16.04
N VAL A 182 3.13 29.18 16.36
CA VAL A 182 3.47 27.85 16.94
C VAL A 182 2.74 27.63 18.28
N GLN A 183 2.60 28.65 19.13
CA GLN A 183 1.82 28.53 20.37
C GLN A 183 0.32 28.33 20.11
N GLN A 184 -0.24 29.02 19.10
CA GLN A 184 -1.63 28.82 18.70
C GLN A 184 -1.87 27.40 18.16
N TYR A 185 -0.97 26.88 17.32
CA TYR A 185 -1.05 25.50 16.84
C TYR A 185 -0.87 24.46 17.95
N LYS A 186 0.03 24.70 18.92
CA LYS A 186 0.16 23.83 20.10
C LYS A 186 -1.14 23.83 20.91
N LYS A 187 -1.73 25.01 21.14
CA LYS A 187 -3.00 25.14 21.87
C LYS A 187 -4.15 24.45 21.14
N SER A 188 -4.25 24.58 19.81
CA SER A 188 -5.30 23.91 19.03
C SER A 188 -5.13 22.38 19.02
N ALA A 189 -3.90 21.88 18.95
CA ALA A 189 -3.60 20.45 19.06
C ALA A 189 -3.97 19.90 20.44
N GLU A 190 -3.68 20.63 21.52
CA GLU A 190 -4.09 20.27 22.88
C GLU A 190 -5.61 20.27 23.08
N LEU A 191 -6.32 21.23 22.48
CA LEU A 191 -7.78 21.25 22.51
C LEU A 191 -8.37 20.02 21.83
N LYS A 192 -7.86 19.66 20.64
CA LYS A 192 -8.30 18.47 19.90
C LYS A 192 -7.99 17.18 20.67
N ARG A 193 -6.83 17.10 21.32
CA ARG A 193 -6.48 15.97 22.19
C ARG A 193 -7.44 15.87 23.39
N ASN A 194 -7.76 16.98 24.02
CA ASN A 194 -8.74 17.01 25.12
C ASN A 194 -10.14 16.58 24.67
N GLU A 195 -10.56 16.97 23.47
CA GLU A 195 -11.85 16.56 22.90
C GLU A 195 -11.91 15.04 22.69
N ILE A 196 -10.86 14.45 22.13
CA ILE A 196 -10.75 12.99 21.94
C ILE A 196 -10.80 12.27 23.30
N LEU A 197 -10.04 12.76 24.29
CA LEU A 197 -10.04 12.17 25.63
C LEU A 197 -11.42 12.26 26.30
N LYS A 198 -12.14 13.38 26.14
CA LYS A 198 -13.53 13.51 26.63
C LYS A 198 -14.46 12.51 25.96
N GLN A 199 -14.33 12.29 24.65
CA GLN A 199 -15.12 11.28 23.95
C GLN A 199 -14.82 9.87 24.46
N GLU A 200 -13.56 9.58 24.79
CA GLU A 200 -13.15 8.28 25.33
C GLU A 200 -13.68 8.06 26.76
N ILE A 201 -13.63 9.09 27.61
CA ILE A 201 -14.23 9.07 28.95
C ILE A 201 -15.73 8.79 28.84
N ASN A 202 -16.45 9.54 28.01
CA ASN A 202 -17.89 9.33 27.80
C ASN A 202 -18.22 7.90 27.32
N LYS A 203 -17.36 7.30 26.48
CA LYS A 203 -17.53 5.89 26.05
C LYS A 203 -17.34 4.92 27.22
N LYS A 204 -16.33 5.16 28.06
CA LYS A 204 -16.06 4.33 29.24
C LYS A 204 -17.17 4.45 30.29
N ASP A 205 -17.70 5.66 30.52
CA ASP A 205 -18.81 5.89 31.45
C ASP A 205 -20.08 5.16 31.01
N LYS A 206 -20.44 5.25 29.72
CA LYS A 206 -21.57 4.46 29.16
C LYS A 206 -21.39 2.96 29.36
N ARG A 207 -20.16 2.46 29.21
CA ARG A 207 -19.85 1.04 29.42
C ARG A 207 -19.96 0.65 30.90
N LEU A 208 -19.52 1.50 31.81
CA LEU A 208 -19.70 1.30 33.25
C LEU A 208 -21.19 1.30 33.64
N GLU A 209 -21.98 2.20 33.04
CA GLU A 209 -23.42 2.25 33.26
C GLU A 209 -24.11 0.96 32.78
N GLN A 210 -23.73 0.44 31.61
CA GLN A 210 -24.22 -0.86 31.13
C GLN A 210 -23.85 -2.00 32.07
N LEU A 211 -22.59 -2.09 32.50
CA LEU A 211 -22.12 -3.14 33.42
C LEU A 211 -22.76 -3.03 34.81
N THR A 212 -23.07 -1.82 35.29
CA THR A 212 -23.78 -1.63 36.56
C THR A 212 -25.25 -2.03 36.45
N GLN A 213 -25.92 -1.72 35.34
CA GLN A 213 -27.28 -2.20 35.06
C GLN A 213 -27.33 -3.73 34.95
N GLU A 214 -26.39 -4.35 34.24
CA GLU A 214 -26.28 -5.81 34.13
C GLU A 214 -26.02 -6.46 35.50
N ASN A 215 -25.08 -5.93 36.29
CA ASN A 215 -24.85 -6.41 37.65
C ASN A 215 -26.09 -6.28 38.53
N LYS A 216 -26.82 -5.16 38.44
CA LYS A 216 -28.08 -4.99 39.18
C LYS A 216 -29.11 -6.03 38.77
N ARG A 217 -29.27 -6.28 37.47
CA ARG A 217 -30.18 -7.30 36.95
C ARG A 217 -29.78 -8.72 37.37
N LEU A 218 -28.48 -9.02 37.41
CA LEU A 218 -27.98 -10.30 37.92
C LEU A 218 -28.21 -10.46 39.42
N LEU A 219 -28.07 -9.38 40.20
CA LEU A 219 -28.39 -9.38 41.64
C LEU A 219 -29.89 -9.58 41.88
N GLU A 220 -30.75 -8.93 41.11
CA GLU A 220 -32.21 -9.13 41.14
C GLU A 220 -32.55 -10.59 40.78
N LEU A 221 -31.97 -11.12 39.70
CA LEU A 221 -32.18 -12.51 39.30
C LEU A 221 -31.68 -13.52 40.36
N ASN A 222 -30.54 -13.25 40.99
CA ASN A 222 -30.03 -14.04 42.11
C ASN A 222 -30.98 -13.99 43.31
N HIS A 223 -31.50 -12.81 43.65
CA HIS A 223 -32.48 -12.66 44.72
C HIS A 223 -33.78 -13.44 44.41
N ASP A 224 -34.27 -13.37 43.18
CA ASP A 224 -35.46 -14.10 42.74
C ASP A 224 -35.24 -15.62 42.80
N LEU A 225 -34.08 -16.12 42.35
CA LEU A 225 -33.72 -17.55 42.44
C LEU A 225 -33.59 -18.02 43.89
N LEU A 226 -33.01 -17.21 44.78
CA LEU A 226 -32.94 -17.52 46.21
C LEU A 226 -34.34 -17.51 46.85
N SER A 227 -35.23 -16.61 46.43
CA SER A 227 -36.60 -16.56 46.91
C SER A 227 -37.45 -17.76 46.44
N GLN A 228 -37.24 -18.24 45.21
CA GLN A 228 -37.88 -19.45 44.68
C GLN A 228 -37.31 -20.73 45.29
N GLY A 229 -35.99 -20.78 45.52
CA GLY A 229 -35.33 -21.89 46.23
C GLY A 229 -35.69 -21.96 47.72
N GLY A 230 -36.16 -20.87 48.31
CA GLY A 230 -36.64 -20.79 49.69
C GLY A 230 -38.09 -21.27 49.91
N GLN A 231 -38.89 -21.45 48.85
CA GLN A 231 -40.27 -21.97 48.95
C GLN A 231 -40.38 -23.51 48.75
N GLY A 232 -39.24 -24.20 48.68
CA GLY A 232 -39.16 -25.64 48.44
C GLY A 232 -38.91 -26.50 49.68
N PHE A 233 -39.46 -26.17 50.85
CA PHE A 233 -39.55 -27.14 51.97
C PHE A 233 -40.81 -26.89 52.84
N PRO A 234 -41.95 -27.54 52.55
CA PRO A 234 -42.94 -27.86 53.56
C PRO A 234 -42.56 -29.18 54.26
N THR A 235 -42.49 -29.11 55.60
CA THR A 235 -42.51 -30.20 56.60
C THR A 235 -41.58 -31.41 56.40
#